data_AF-A0A7J5NWB6-F1
#
_entry.id   AF-A0A7J5NWB6-F1
#
_cell.length_a   1.000
_cell.length_b   1.000
_cell.length_c   1.000
_cell.angle_alpha   90.00
_cell.angle_beta   90.00
_cell.angle_gamma   90.00
#
_symmetry.space_group_name_H-M   'P 1'
#
loop_
_entity.id
_entity.type
_entity.pdbx_description
1 polymer ?
#
loop_
_entity_poly.entity_id
_entity_poly.type
_entity_poly.pdbx_seq_one_letter_code
_entity_poly.pdbx_strand_id
1 'polypeptide(L)'
;MKRYNLSQIMKRAHNLYNNARAKYPTFSDALRKSWSMAKFEVRVAEERQAIEAETKAREAKVREENEQAAISSVLLRAQIEADRIRREAEAKAERMKGEIAARKEGISYNEYQNRINRAMGYGCGSYCGD
;
A
#
# COMPACT_ATOMS: atom_id res chain seq x y z
N MET A 1 1.73 -17.17 37.18
CA MET A 1 1.35 -15.95 37.96
C MET A 1 -0.04 -16.15 38.57
N LYS A 2 -0.33 -15.55 39.73
CA LYS A 2 -1.69 -15.61 40.30
C LYS A 2 -2.65 -14.85 39.39
N ARG A 3 -3.70 -15.53 38.88
CA ARG A 3 -4.70 -14.95 37.95
C ARG A 3 -5.45 -13.75 38.54
N TYR A 4 -5.54 -13.67 39.86
CA TYR A 4 -6.21 -12.59 40.57
C TYR A 4 -5.31 -11.99 41.66
N ASN A 5 -5.33 -10.66 41.79
CA ASN A 5 -4.66 -9.96 42.87
C ASN A 5 -5.58 -9.87 44.10
N LEU A 6 -5.39 -10.81 45.04
CA LEU A 6 -6.21 -10.92 46.25
C LEU A 6 -6.14 -9.68 47.15
N SER A 7 -4.96 -9.07 47.29
CA SER A 7 -4.79 -7.84 48.08
C SER A 7 -5.61 -6.70 47.49
N GLN A 8 -5.60 -6.57 46.15
CA GLN A 8 -6.37 -5.54 45.46
C GLN A 8 -7.88 -5.76 45.56
N ILE A 9 -8.34 -7.01 45.46
CA ILE A 9 -9.75 -7.36 45.64
C ILE A 9 -10.22 -7.00 47.05
N MET A 10 -9.41 -7.32 48.07
CA MET A 10 -9.74 -7.00 49.46
C MET A 10 -9.74 -5.51 49.74
N LYS A 11 -8.76 -4.76 49.23
CA LYS A 11 -8.74 -3.29 49.33
C LYS A 11 -9.98 -2.66 48.68
N ARG A 12 -10.37 -3.13 47.49
CA ARG A 12 -11.58 -2.67 46.81
C ARG A 12 -12.84 -2.99 47.60
N ALA A 13 -12.94 -4.20 48.17
CA ALA A 13 -14.07 -4.59 49.00
C ALA A 13 -14.21 -3.69 50.23
N HIS A 14 -13.08 -3.40 50.89
CA HIS A 14 -13.05 -2.52 52.05
C HIS A 14 -13.46 -1.08 51.69
N ASN A 15 -12.96 -0.55 50.56
CA ASN A 15 -13.34 0.77 50.07
C ASN A 15 -14.82 0.85 49.70
N LEU A 16 -15.37 -0.18 49.05
CA LEU A 16 -16.80 -0.23 48.70
C LEU A 16 -17.68 -0.31 49.94
N TYR A 17 -17.28 -1.07 50.96
CA TYR A 17 -18.00 -1.16 52.21
C TYR A 17 -18.02 0.16 52.98
N ASN A 18 -16.90 0.88 53.02
CA ASN A 18 -16.78 2.15 53.74
C ASN A 18 -17.45 3.32 53.00
N ASN A 19 -17.23 3.43 51.68
CA ASN A 19 -17.62 4.61 50.91
C ASN A 19 -18.98 4.46 50.20
N ALA A 20 -19.49 3.24 50.03
CA ALA A 20 -20.71 2.95 49.27
C ALA A 20 -21.67 2.02 50.05
N ARG A 21 -21.76 2.21 51.37
CA ARG A 21 -22.56 1.37 52.28
C ARG A 21 -24.05 1.33 51.94
N ALA A 22 -24.60 2.40 51.37
CA ALA A 22 -26.00 2.42 50.90
C ALA A 22 -26.25 1.42 49.73
N LYS A 23 -25.22 1.17 48.90
CA LYS A 23 -25.30 0.26 47.76
C LYS A 23 -24.79 -1.15 48.09
N TYR A 24 -23.87 -1.25 49.05
CA TYR A 24 -23.29 -2.50 49.55
C TYR A 24 -23.40 -2.53 51.08
N PRO A 25 -24.58 -2.88 51.63
CA PRO A 25 -24.85 -2.78 53.08
C PRO A 25 -23.96 -3.67 53.94
N THR A 26 -23.53 -4.80 53.39
CA THR A 26 -22.65 -5.75 54.08
C THR A 26 -21.28 -5.83 53.39
N PHE A 27 -20.25 -6.18 54.17
CA PHE A 27 -18.92 -6.43 53.63
C PHE A 27 -18.94 -7.60 52.62
N SER A 28 -19.78 -8.61 52.84
CA SER A 28 -19.97 -9.72 51.92
C SER A 28 -20.47 -9.26 50.55
N ASP A 29 -21.37 -8.28 50.48
CA ASP A 29 -21.87 -7.74 49.21
C ASP A 29 -20.79 -6.93 48.47
N ALA A 30 -20.03 -6.13 49.21
CA ALA A 30 -18.86 -5.40 48.69
C ALA A 30 -17.77 -6.36 48.17
N LEU A 31 -17.56 -7.48 48.86
CA LEU A 31 -16.61 -8.53 48.48
C LEU A 31 -17.05 -9.25 47.21
N ARG A 32 -18.34 -9.65 47.10
CA ARG A 32 -18.91 -10.24 45.87
C ARG A 32 -18.75 -9.31 44.67
N LYS A 33 -19.00 -8.01 44.85
CA LYS A 33 -18.83 -7.02 43.77
C LYS A 33 -17.35 -6.89 43.36
N SER A 34 -16.45 -6.82 44.32
CA SER A 34 -15.01 -6.70 44.06
C SER A 34 -14.46 -7.92 43.30
N TRP A 35 -14.92 -9.11 43.65
CA TRP A 35 -14.61 -10.35 42.92
C TRP A 35 -15.16 -10.33 41.49
N SER A 36 -16.41 -9.88 41.31
CA SER A 36 -17.02 -9.75 39.97
C SER A 36 -16.22 -8.79 39.09
N MET A 37 -15.79 -7.64 39.64
CA MET A 37 -14.94 -6.69 38.93
C MET A 37 -13.58 -7.27 38.56
N ALA A 38 -12.91 -7.99 39.47
CA ALA A 38 -11.62 -8.60 39.18
C ALA A 38 -11.73 -9.69 38.09
N LYS A 39 -12.80 -10.48 38.08
CA LYS A 39 -13.08 -11.44 37.00
C LYS A 39 -13.32 -10.75 35.66
N PHE A 40 -13.99 -9.60 35.66
CA PHE A 40 -14.20 -8.82 34.45
C PHE A 40 -12.89 -8.20 33.93
N GLU A 41 -12.09 -7.60 34.80
CA GLU A 41 -10.78 -7.02 34.43
C GLU A 41 -9.83 -8.05 33.82
N VAL A 42 -9.79 -9.26 34.38
CA VAL A 42 -8.99 -10.36 33.80
C VAL A 42 -9.48 -10.75 32.41
N ARG A 43 -10.80 -10.91 32.22
CA ARG A 43 -11.36 -11.21 30.90
C ARG A 43 -11.06 -10.12 29.87
N VAL A 44 -11.24 -8.85 30.24
CA VAL A 44 -10.94 -7.71 29.36
C VAL A 44 -9.45 -7.65 29.03
N ALA A 45 -8.57 -7.94 29.98
CA ALA A 45 -7.13 -7.98 29.72
C ALA A 45 -6.76 -9.13 28.76
N GLU A 46 -7.33 -10.32 28.96
CA GLU A 46 -7.15 -11.48 28.07
C GLU A 46 -7.66 -11.15 26.65
N GLU A 47 -8.85 -10.56 26.52
CA GLU A 47 -9.43 -10.13 25.23
C GLU A 47 -8.59 -9.04 24.55
N ARG A 48 -8.11 -8.04 25.31
CA ARG A 48 -7.23 -6.99 24.76
C ARG A 48 -5.92 -7.57 24.24
N GLN A 49 -5.33 -8.52 24.94
CA GLN A 49 -4.11 -9.20 24.48
C GLN A 49 -4.37 -9.99 23.19
N ALA A 50 -5.52 -10.66 23.08
CA ALA A 50 -5.91 -11.37 21.87
C ALA A 50 -6.11 -10.41 20.68
N ILE A 51 -6.81 -9.29 20.90
CA ILE A 51 -7.01 -8.26 19.87
C ILE A 51 -5.68 -7.64 19.47
N GLU A 52 -4.81 -7.29 20.42
CA GLU A 52 -3.49 -6.70 20.12
C GLU A 52 -2.59 -7.67 19.33
N ALA A 53 -2.64 -8.97 19.65
CA ALA A 53 -1.91 -9.98 18.90
C ALA A 53 -2.46 -10.10 17.46
N GLU A 54 -3.78 -10.07 17.29
CA GLU A 54 -4.42 -10.11 15.98
C GLU A 54 -4.12 -8.85 15.16
N THR A 55 -4.18 -7.66 15.77
CA THR A 55 -3.88 -6.41 15.07
C THR A 55 -2.42 -6.35 14.64
N LYS A 56 -1.48 -6.77 15.50
CA LYS A 56 -0.06 -6.86 15.10
C LYS A 56 0.16 -7.84 13.95
N ALA A 57 -0.53 -8.98 13.95
CA ALA A 57 -0.44 -9.94 12.85
C ALA A 57 -1.01 -9.37 11.54
N ARG A 58 -2.14 -8.65 11.60
CA ARG A 58 -2.73 -7.97 10.44
C ARG A 58 -1.84 -6.84 9.93
N GLU A 59 -1.28 -6.02 10.81
CA GLU A 59 -0.36 -4.94 10.45
C GLU A 59 0.91 -5.47 9.77
N ALA A 60 1.45 -6.59 10.24
CA ALA A 60 2.60 -7.24 9.60
C ALA A 60 2.27 -7.69 8.16
N LYS A 61 1.11 -8.32 7.95
CA LYS A 61 0.66 -8.70 6.60
C LYS A 61 0.48 -7.50 5.67
N VAL A 62 -0.15 -6.43 6.17
CA VAL A 62 -0.34 -5.20 5.39
C VAL A 62 1.00 -4.57 5.00
N ARG A 63 2.02 -4.61 5.87
CA ARG A 63 3.37 -4.14 5.52
C ARG A 63 3.99 -4.97 4.41
N GLU A 64 3.91 -6.29 4.50
CA GLU A 64 4.41 -7.20 3.47
C GLU A 64 3.70 -6.98 2.12
N GLU A 65 2.37 -6.86 2.12
CA GLU A 65 1.59 -6.56 0.91
C GLU A 65 1.98 -5.21 0.30
N ASN A 66 2.21 -4.19 1.12
CA ASN A 66 2.66 -2.87 0.66
C ASN A 66 4.07 -2.91 0.06
N GLU A 67 4.99 -3.67 0.65
CA GLU A 67 6.33 -3.88 0.12
C GLU A 67 6.28 -4.61 -1.22
N GLN A 68 5.48 -5.67 -1.32
CA GLN A 68 5.25 -6.39 -2.58
C GLN A 68 4.62 -5.49 -3.65
N ALA A 69 3.62 -4.66 -3.27
CA ALA A 69 3.01 -3.70 -4.17
C ALA A 69 4.01 -2.64 -4.65
N ALA A 70 4.89 -2.17 -3.78
CA ALA A 70 5.95 -1.22 -4.15
C ALA A 70 6.92 -1.86 -5.16
N ILE A 71 7.38 -3.08 -4.92
CA ILE A 71 8.23 -3.83 -5.86
C ILE A 71 7.53 -4.02 -7.21
N SER A 72 6.28 -4.48 -7.19
CA SER A 72 5.48 -4.68 -8.40
C SER A 72 5.32 -3.39 -9.21
N SER A 73 5.10 -2.27 -8.53
CA SER A 73 4.98 -0.96 -9.18
C SER A 73 6.26 -0.50 -9.88
N VAL A 74 7.43 -0.78 -9.28
CA VAL A 74 8.73 -0.46 -9.86
C VAL A 74 9.01 -1.34 -11.07
N LEU A 75 8.73 -2.63 -10.97
CA LEU A 75 8.88 -3.57 -12.09
C LEU A 75 8.00 -3.20 -13.28
N LEU A 76 6.74 -2.84 -13.04
CA LEU A 76 5.82 -2.41 -14.10
C LEU A 76 6.34 -1.15 -14.82
N ARG A 77 6.85 -0.17 -14.07
CA ARG A 77 7.45 1.04 -14.65
C ARG A 77 8.67 0.72 -15.50
N ALA A 78 9.55 -0.16 -15.02
CA ALA A 78 10.73 -0.58 -15.76
C ALA A 78 10.35 -1.32 -17.07
N GLN A 79 9.31 -2.16 -17.05
CA GLN A 79 8.80 -2.83 -18.25
C GLN A 79 8.24 -1.83 -19.26
N ILE A 80 7.44 -0.85 -18.83
CA ILE A 80 6.90 0.19 -19.71
C ILE A 80 8.03 0.99 -20.37
N GLU A 81 9.05 1.36 -19.62
CA GLU A 81 10.18 2.12 -20.15
C GLU A 81 11.03 1.27 -21.12
N ALA A 82 11.28 0.00 -20.79
CA ALA A 82 11.96 -0.92 -21.69
C ALA A 82 11.19 -1.11 -23.01
N ASP A 83 9.87 -1.25 -22.94
CA ASP A 83 9.01 -1.35 -24.12
C ASP A 83 8.99 -0.08 -24.96
N ARG A 84 9.12 1.10 -24.32
CA ARG A 84 9.27 2.37 -25.02
C ARG A 84 10.61 2.44 -25.76
N ILE A 85 11.71 2.12 -25.08
CA ILE A 85 13.05 2.10 -25.69
C ILE A 85 13.08 1.13 -26.87
N ARG A 86 12.48 -0.06 -26.72
CA ARG A 86 12.38 -1.05 -27.80
C ARG A 86 11.64 -0.48 -29.02
N ARG A 87 10.46 0.13 -28.82
CA ARG A 87 9.69 0.75 -29.91
C ARG A 87 10.43 1.89 -30.59
N GLU A 88 11.13 2.73 -29.83
CA GLU A 88 11.94 3.82 -30.40
C GLU A 88 13.12 3.28 -31.21
N ALA A 89 13.76 2.20 -30.75
CA ALA A 89 14.85 1.54 -31.46
C ALA A 89 14.35 0.88 -32.76
N GLU A 90 13.21 0.18 -32.71
CA GLU A 90 12.56 -0.41 -33.89
C GLU A 90 12.19 0.66 -34.92
N ALA A 91 11.58 1.77 -34.50
CA ALA A 91 11.24 2.88 -35.40
C ALA A 91 12.48 3.52 -36.04
N LYS A 92 13.59 3.65 -35.30
CA LYS A 92 14.88 4.10 -35.86
C LYS A 92 15.45 3.11 -36.87
N ALA A 93 15.37 1.81 -36.58
CA ALA A 93 15.82 0.76 -37.48
C ALA A 93 15.01 0.74 -38.79
N GLU A 94 13.68 0.86 -38.72
CA GLU A 94 12.82 0.92 -39.90
C GLU A 94 13.09 2.17 -40.76
N ARG A 95 13.29 3.35 -40.13
CA ARG A 95 13.72 4.56 -40.86
C ARG A 95 15.04 4.33 -41.60
N MET A 96 16.02 3.74 -40.93
CA MET A 96 17.32 3.45 -41.53
C MET A 96 17.21 2.46 -42.69
N LYS A 97 16.37 1.43 -42.57
CA LYS A 97 16.08 0.49 -43.68
C LYS A 97 15.47 1.22 -44.88
N GLY A 98 14.51 2.12 -44.65
CA GLY A 98 13.90 2.92 -45.71
C GLY A 98 14.91 3.83 -46.43
N GLU A 99 15.80 4.49 -45.68
CA GLU A 99 16.88 5.30 -46.25
C GLU A 99 17.86 4.47 -47.09
N ILE A 100 18.24 3.28 -46.59
CA ILE A 100 19.13 2.37 -47.32
C ILE A 100 18.46 1.89 -48.61
N ALA A 101 17.16 1.56 -48.58
CA ALA A 101 16.41 1.17 -49.78
C ALA A 101 16.35 2.30 -50.82
N ALA A 102 16.02 3.52 -50.40
CA ALA A 102 15.97 4.68 -51.30
C ALA A 102 17.34 4.99 -51.94
N ARG A 103 18.44 4.85 -51.18
CA ARG A 103 19.80 4.98 -51.73
C ARG A 103 20.11 3.91 -52.77
N LYS A 104 19.67 2.66 -52.56
CA LYS A 104 19.82 1.57 -53.55
C LYS A 104 19.03 1.85 -54.83
N GLU A 105 17.91 2.56 -54.72
CA GLU A 105 17.09 3.00 -55.86
C GLU A 105 17.63 4.27 -56.55
N GLY A 106 18.75 4.83 -56.07
CA GLY A 106 19.36 6.04 -56.64
C GLY A 106 18.62 7.34 -56.31
N ILE A 107 17.67 7.30 -55.37
CA ILE A 107 16.88 8.48 -54.96
C ILE A 107 17.73 9.37 -54.04
N SER A 108 17.75 10.67 -54.32
CA SER A 108 18.43 11.65 -53.46
C SER A 108 17.74 11.75 -52.10
N TYR A 109 18.50 12.07 -51.05
CA TYR A 109 17.96 12.20 -49.69
C TYR A 109 16.79 13.20 -49.59
N ASN A 110 16.86 14.31 -50.33
CA ASN A 110 15.83 15.35 -50.34
C ASN A 110 14.51 14.85 -50.97
N GLU A 111 14.61 14.06 -52.04
CA GLU A 111 13.45 13.45 -52.67
C GLU A 111 12.80 12.37 -51.80
N TYR A 112 13.61 11.57 -51.10
CA TYR A 112 13.12 10.60 -50.09
C TYR A 112 12.32 11.29 -48.97
N GLN A 113 12.86 12.38 -48.41
CA GLN A 113 12.17 13.17 -47.37
C GLN A 113 10.86 13.78 -47.91
N ASN A 114 10.86 14.31 -49.13
CA ASN A 114 9.66 14.85 -49.76
C ASN A 114 8.57 13.79 -49.99
N ARG A 115 8.95 12.55 -50.36
CA ARG A 115 8.00 11.43 -50.49
C ARG A 115 7.38 11.04 -49.15
N ILE A 116 8.19 10.99 -48.09
CA ILE A 116 7.70 10.71 -46.73
C ILE A 116 6.73 11.79 -46.25
N ASN A 117 7.11 13.06 -46.41
CA ASN A 117 6.26 14.19 -46.01
C ASN A 117 4.91 14.11 -46.71
N ARG A 118 4.91 13.90 -48.03
CA ARG A 118 3.69 13.76 -48.83
C ARG A 118 2.83 12.57 -48.41
N ALA A 119 3.44 11.43 -48.09
CA ALA A 119 2.74 10.24 -47.60
C ALA A 119 2.10 10.45 -46.21
N MET A 120 2.73 11.25 -45.35
CA MET A 120 2.19 11.64 -44.04
C MET A 120 1.23 12.84 -44.11
N GLY A 121 0.95 13.38 -45.31
CA GLY A 121 0.08 14.54 -45.51
C GLY A 121 0.75 15.88 -45.16
N TYR A 122 2.02 15.88 -44.78
CA TYR A 122 2.81 17.11 -44.70
C TYR A 122 3.15 17.55 -46.13
N GLY A 123 2.72 18.76 -46.52
CA GLY A 123 2.98 19.30 -47.85
C GLY A 123 4.47 19.29 -48.22
N CYS A 124 4.78 19.45 -49.51
CA CYS A 124 6.15 19.69 -49.94
C CYS A 124 6.58 21.02 -49.30
N GLY A 125 7.64 21.01 -48.49
CA GLY A 125 8.11 22.14 -47.68
C GLY A 125 8.70 23.31 -48.48
N SER A 126 8.16 23.61 -49.66
CA SER A 126 8.39 24.88 -50.34
C SER A 126 7.73 25.98 -49.53
N TYR A 127 8.53 26.70 -48.76
CA TYR A 127 8.13 27.97 -48.16
C TYR A 127 7.86 28.97 -49.30
N CYS A 128 6.59 29.18 -49.63
CA CYS A 128 6.16 30.29 -50.49
C CYS A 128 6.09 31.53 -49.59
N GLY A 129 7.21 32.24 -49.44
CA GLY A 129 7.24 33.49 -48.67
C GLY A 129 6.44 34.60 -49.37
N ASP A 130 5.62 35.31 -48.59
CA ASP A 130 5.13 36.66 -48.89
C ASP A 130 6.14 37.71 -48.39
#